data_AF-A0A9X1HGZ9-F1
#
_entry.id   AF-A0A9X1HGZ9-F1
#
_cell.length_a   1.000
_cell.length_b   1.000
_cell.length_c   1.000
_cell.angle_alpha   90.00
_cell.angle_beta   90.00
_cell.angle_gamma   90.00
#
_symmetry.space_group_name_H-M   'P 1'
#
loop_
_entity.id
_entity.type
_entity.pdbx_description
1 polymer ?
#
loop_
_entity_poly.entity_id
_entity_poly.type
_entity_poly.pdbx_seq_one_letter_code
_entity_poly.pdbx_strand_id
1 'polypeptide(L)'
;MNKLDARLQLLVEVATEEGNVPDTVGRNEHDEDLYSVIIRTDNAEHLRDAGLKLDAVIGPIVTARLTRAEILMAAGLESTQSVEADSDLNFPQNDQ
;
A
#
# COMPACT_ATOMS: atom_id res chain seq x y z
N MET A 1 7.75 10.25 -6.05
CA MET A 1 7.37 8.84 -5.88
C MET A 1 8.44 7.99 -5.15
N ASN A 2 9.43 8.60 -4.48
CA ASN A 2 10.56 7.85 -3.88
C ASN A 2 10.25 7.17 -2.53
N LYS A 3 8.98 7.21 -2.08
CA LYS A 3 8.58 6.67 -0.77
C LYS A 3 7.98 5.25 -0.87
N LEU A 4 7.66 4.78 -2.07
CA LEU A 4 7.17 3.41 -2.30
C LEU A 4 8.36 2.45 -2.42
N ASP A 5 8.24 1.24 -1.87
CA ASP A 5 9.17 0.16 -2.20
C ASP A 5 9.03 -0.31 -3.66
N ALA A 6 9.98 -1.11 -4.15
CA ALA A 6 9.99 -1.57 -5.54
C ALA A 6 8.74 -2.37 -5.93
N ARG A 7 8.15 -3.11 -4.98
CA ARG A 7 6.94 -3.92 -5.20
C ARG A 7 5.72 -3.01 -5.39
N LEU A 8 5.56 -2.01 -4.54
CA LEU A 8 4.47 -1.04 -4.66
C LEU A 8 4.64 -0.10 -5.85
N GLN A 9 5.88 0.22 -6.24
CA GLN A 9 6.14 0.90 -7.51
C GLN A 9 5.64 0.07 -8.69
N LEU A 10 5.96 -1.24 -8.72
CA LEU A 10 5.48 -2.16 -9.76
C LEU A 10 3.96 -2.27 -9.77
N LEU A 11 3.31 -2.41 -8.60
CA LEU A 11 1.85 -2.40 -8.49
C LEU A 11 1.23 -1.13 -9.09
N VAL A 12 1.89 0.02 -8.88
CA VAL A 12 1.44 1.29 -9.42
C VAL A 12 1.73 1.42 -10.91
N GLU A 13 2.78 0.79 -11.43
CA GLU A 13 3.17 0.90 -12.85
C GLU A 13 2.45 -0.12 -13.75
N VAL A 14 2.30 -1.37 -13.29
CA VAL A 14 1.86 -2.52 -14.12
C VAL A 14 0.34 -2.66 -14.22
N ALA A 15 -0.42 -1.85 -13.51
CA ALA A 15 -1.89 -1.85 -13.57
C ALA A 15 -2.50 -1.42 -14.94
N THR A 16 -1.69 -1.37 -15.99
CA THR A 16 -2.11 -1.23 -17.39
C THR A 16 -2.10 -2.54 -18.18
N GLU A 17 -1.52 -3.62 -17.65
CA GLU A 17 -1.43 -4.92 -18.34
C GLU A 17 -2.14 -6.02 -17.55
N GLU A 18 -3.20 -6.59 -18.13
CA GLU A 18 -3.94 -7.74 -17.59
C GLU A 18 -2.99 -8.95 -17.44
N GLY A 19 -2.39 -9.14 -16.26
CA GLY A 19 -1.60 -10.35 -16.00
C GLY A 19 -0.55 -10.27 -14.88
N ASN A 20 -0.17 -9.08 -14.40
CA ASN A 20 0.91 -8.93 -13.41
C ASN A 20 0.48 -8.19 -12.12
N VAL A 21 -0.79 -8.28 -11.75
CA VAL A 21 -1.28 -7.72 -10.49
C VAL A 21 -0.94 -8.69 -9.35
N PRO A 22 -0.32 -8.23 -8.25
CA PRO A 22 -0.02 -9.10 -7.11
C PRO A 22 -1.29 -9.60 -6.42
N ASP A 23 -1.15 -10.69 -5.68
CA ASP A 23 -2.21 -11.25 -4.84
C ASP A 23 -2.75 -10.18 -3.88
N THR A 24 -4.07 -10.13 -3.76
CA THR A 24 -4.78 -9.17 -2.92
C THR A 24 -5.12 -9.82 -1.59
N VAL A 25 -5.14 -9.03 -0.51
CA VAL A 25 -5.53 -9.52 0.83
C VAL A 25 -7.04 -9.42 1.07
N GLY A 26 -7.81 -9.14 0.02
CA GLY A 26 -9.26 -8.98 0.04
C GLY A 26 -9.72 -7.82 -0.84
N ARG A 27 -11.00 -7.46 -0.66
CA ARG A 27 -11.62 -6.31 -1.32
C ARG A 27 -12.34 -5.41 -0.32
N ASN A 28 -12.42 -4.12 -0.62
CA ASN A 28 -13.16 -3.16 0.18
C ASN A 28 -14.67 -3.18 -0.12
N GLU A 29 -15.43 -2.27 0.49
CA GLU A 29 -16.89 -2.14 0.33
C GLU A 29 -17.32 -1.70 -1.09
N HIS A 30 -16.39 -1.22 -1.91
CA HIS A 30 -16.60 -0.83 -3.30
C HIS A 30 -16.07 -1.86 -4.30
N ASP A 31 -15.75 -3.08 -3.85
CA ASP A 31 -15.17 -4.17 -4.66
C ASP A 31 -13.77 -3.85 -5.23
N GLU A 32 -13.02 -2.94 -4.58
CA GLU A 32 -11.64 -2.62 -4.94
C GLU A 32 -10.64 -3.51 -4.19
N ASP A 33 -9.59 -3.94 -4.89
CA ASP A 33 -8.55 -4.79 -4.33
C ASP A 33 -7.75 -4.08 -3.22
N LEU A 34 -7.54 -4.79 -2.12
CA LEU A 34 -6.77 -4.34 -0.96
C LEU A 34 -5.41 -5.03 -0.91
N TYR A 35 -4.40 -4.27 -0.51
CA TYR A 35 -3.03 -4.73 -0.36
C TYR A 35 -2.55 -4.44 1.06
N SER A 36 -1.89 -5.41 1.70
CA SER A 36 -1.29 -5.21 3.03
C SER A 36 -0.02 -4.37 2.88
N VAL A 37 0.07 -3.29 3.63
CA VAL A 37 1.21 -2.36 3.61
C VAL A 37 1.67 -1.99 5.00
N ILE A 38 2.96 -1.67 5.08
CA ILE A 38 3.62 -1.10 6.24
C ILE A 38 4.02 0.34 5.89
N ILE A 39 3.53 1.30 6.65
CA ILE A 39 3.81 2.73 6.47
C ILE A 39 4.70 3.19 7.62
N ARG A 40 5.83 3.82 7.29
CA ARG A 40 6.65 4.55 8.27
C ARG A 40 6.24 6.00 8.26
N THR A 41 5.87 6.55 9.42
CA THR A 41 5.44 7.93 9.55
C THR A 41 5.86 8.52 10.90
N ASP A 42 6.07 9.83 10.93
CA ASP A 42 6.24 10.58 12.18
C ASP A 42 4.91 11.06 12.78
N ASN A 43 3.80 10.96 12.03
CA ASN A 43 2.47 11.36 12.46
C ASN A 43 1.37 10.49 11.85
N ALA A 44 0.91 9.49 12.61
CA ALA A 44 -0.18 8.61 12.20
C ALA A 44 -1.54 9.32 12.10
N GLU A 45 -1.76 10.44 12.80
CA GLU A 45 -3.02 11.18 12.70
C GLU A 45 -3.18 11.82 11.32
N HIS A 46 -2.10 12.28 10.68
CA HIS A 46 -2.17 12.78 9.30
C HIS A 46 -2.65 11.71 8.31
N LEU A 47 -2.34 10.43 8.54
CA LEU A 47 -2.86 9.34 7.71
C LEU A 47 -4.37 9.17 7.90
N ARG A 48 -4.86 9.27 9.15
CA ARG A 48 -6.30 9.21 9.46
C ARG A 48 -7.07 10.41 8.91
N ASP A 49 -6.50 11.61 9.03
CA ASP A 49 -7.06 12.84 8.50
C ASP A 49 -7.15 12.81 6.97
N ALA A 50 -6.25 12.08 6.30
CA ALA A 50 -6.33 11.79 4.88
C ALA A 50 -7.38 10.72 4.52
N GLY A 51 -8.08 10.14 5.51
CA GLY A 51 -9.13 9.14 5.31
C GLY A 51 -8.65 7.70 5.26
N LEU A 52 -7.37 7.43 5.55
CA LEU A 52 -6.81 6.07 5.50
C LEU A 52 -7.25 5.25 6.71
N LYS A 53 -7.78 4.05 6.45
CA LYS A 53 -8.11 3.06 7.49
C LYS A 53 -6.83 2.37 7.97
N LEU A 54 -6.42 2.62 9.21
CA LEU A 54 -5.23 2.03 9.83
C LEU A 54 -5.60 0.80 10.65
N ASP A 55 -4.90 -0.31 10.47
CA ASP A 55 -5.13 -1.55 11.24
C ASP A 55 -4.43 -1.49 12.60
N ALA A 56 -3.17 -1.05 12.64
CA ALA A 56 -2.39 -0.90 13.87
C ALA A 56 -1.37 0.23 13.77
N VAL A 57 -1.04 0.83 14.92
CA VAL A 57 -0.01 1.88 15.06
C VAL A 57 0.94 1.48 16.19
N ILE A 58 2.22 1.30 15.89
CA ILE A 58 3.26 0.86 16.81
C ILE A 58 4.47 1.80 16.66
N GLY A 59 4.47 2.86 17.46
CA GLY A 59 5.46 3.94 17.32
C GLY A 59 5.37 4.57 15.91
N PRO A 60 6.48 4.65 15.15
CA PRO A 60 6.48 5.22 13.81
C PRO A 60 5.99 4.25 12.73
N ILE A 61 5.59 3.02 13.09
CA ILE A 61 5.16 1.99 12.15
C ILE A 61 3.63 1.87 12.19
N VAL A 62 3.02 1.92 11.01
CA VAL A 62 1.58 1.75 10.82
C VAL A 62 1.36 0.58 9.86
N THR A 63 0.47 -0.35 10.21
CA THR A 63 0.00 -1.38 9.28
C THR A 63 -1.38 -1.01 8.78
N ALA A 64 -1.64 -1.26 7.50
CA ALA A 64 -2.94 -0.98 6.89
C ALA A 64 -3.20 -1.91 5.69
N ARG A 65 -4.48 -2.15 5.41
CA ARG A 65 -4.94 -2.70 4.12
C ARG A 65 -5.47 -1.55 3.29
N LEU A 66 -4.76 -1.22 2.22
CA LEU A 66 -5.05 -0.07 1.38
C LEU A 66 -5.29 -0.49 -0.07
N THR A 67 -6.19 0.21 -0.74
CA THR A 67 -6.31 0.19 -2.19
C THR A 67 -5.09 0.85 -2.84
N ARG A 68 -4.91 0.63 -4.13
CA ARG A 68 -3.84 1.32 -4.89
C ARG A 68 -3.93 2.84 -4.80
N ALA A 69 -5.14 3.41 -4.85
CA ALA A 69 -5.34 4.85 -4.74
C ALA A 69 -4.93 5.36 -3.35
N GLU A 70 -5.27 4.62 -2.30
CA GLU A 70 -4.90 4.94 -0.92
C GLU A 70 -3.38 4.79 -0.68
N ILE A 71 -2.72 3.81 -1.31
CA ILE A 71 -1.25 3.67 -1.27
C ILE A 71 -0.57 4.91 -1.85
N LEU A 72 -1.06 5.39 -3.00
CA LEU A 72 -0.55 6.61 -3.63
C LEU A 72 -0.80 7.84 -2.75
N MET A 73 -1.97 7.92 -2.13
CA MET A 73 -2.30 8.99 -1.18
C MET A 73 -1.36 8.96 0.03
N ALA A 74 -1.16 7.80 0.66
CA ALA A 74 -0.27 7.64 1.79
C ALA A 74 1.16 8.08 1.44
N ALA A 75 1.68 7.68 0.27
CA ALA A 75 2.99 8.07 -0.21
C ALA A 75 3.11 9.56 -0.57
N GLY A 76 1.98 10.25 -0.81
CA GLY A 76 1.93 11.68 -1.10
C GLY A 76 2.01 12.57 0.14
N LEU A 77 1.69 12.04 1.32
CA LEU A 77 1.68 12.83 2.56
C LEU A 77 3.10 13.19 3.01
N GLU A 78 3.26 14.41 3.53
CA GLU A 78 4.56 14.91 4.01
C GLU A 78 5.09 14.10 5.20
N SER A 79 4.21 13.71 6.13
CA SER A 79 4.53 12.91 7.32
C SER A 79 4.87 11.45 7.02
N THR A 80 4.61 10.96 5.81
CA THR A 80 4.99 9.61 5.40
C THR A 80 6.48 9.59 5.03
N GLN A 81 7.24 8.66 5.59
CA GLN A 81 8.64 8.44 5.26
C GLN A 81 8.80 7.36 4.19
N SER A 82 8.11 6.23 4.36
CA SER A 82 8.05 5.14 3.39
C SER A 82 6.71 4.39 3.45
N VAL A 83 6.37 3.73 2.35
CA VAL A 83 5.30 2.74 2.25
C VAL A 83 5.91 1.50 1.61
N GLU A 84 5.84 0.38 2.33
CA GLU A 84 6.42 -0.89 1.97
C GLU A 84 5.30 -1.92 1.84
N ALA A 85 5.39 -2.80 0.85
CA ALA A 85 4.47 -3.92 0.78
C ALA A 85 4.73 -4.85 1.98
N ASP A 86 3.67 -5.39 2.58
CA ASP A 86 3.85 -6.43 3.58
C ASP A 86 4.45 -7.69 2.94
N SER A 87 5.00 -8.58 3.76
CA SER A 87 5.62 -9.84 3.36
C SER A 87 4.68 -10.73 2.55
N ASP A 88 3.37 -10.56 2.75
CA ASP A 88 2.31 -11.34 2.11
C ASP A 88 1.96 -10.86 0.69
N LEU A 89 2.52 -9.72 0.24
CA LEU A 89 2.30 -9.24 -1.13
C LEU A 89 3.14 -10.06 -2.13
N ASN A 90 2.55 -11.16 -2.62
CA ASN A 90 3.14 -12.01 -3.63
C ASN A 90 2.75 -11.54 -5.03
N PHE A 91 3.73 -11.37 -5.90
CA PHE A 91 3.48 -11.25 -7.33
C PHE A 91 3.40 -12.65 -7.92
N PRO A 92 2.50 -12.90 -8.89
CA PRO A 92 2.55 -14.14 -9.64
C PRO A 92 3.97 -14.30 -10.20
N GLN A 93 4.66 -15.36 -9.77
CA GLN A 93 5.92 -15.75 -10.39
C GLN A 93 5.54 -16.26 -11.78
N ASN A 94 5.87 -15.49 -12.82
CA ASN A 94 5.85 -16.01 -14.18
C ASN A 94 6.92 -17.12 -14.23
N ASP A 95 6.50 -18.35 -13.94
CA ASP A 95 7.26 -19.56 -14.27
C ASP A 95 7.34 -19.62 -15.81
N GLN A 96 8.42 -19.07 -16.36
CA GLN A 96 8.82 -19.28 -17.76
C GLN A 96 9.80 -20.46 -17.88
#